data_AF-A0AA38FWJ3-F1
#
_entry.id   AF-A0AA38FWJ3-F1
#
_cell.length_a   1.000
_cell.length_b   1.000
_cell.length_c   1.000
_cell.angle_alpha   90.00
_cell.angle_beta   90.00
_cell.angle_gamma   90.00
#
_symmetry.space_group_name_H-M   'P 1'
#
loop_
_entity.id
_entity.type
_entity.pdbx_description
1 polymer ?
#
loop_
_entity_poly.entity_id
_entity_poly.type
_entity_poly.pdbx_seq_one_letter_code
_entity_poly.pdbx_strand_id
1 'polypeptide(L)'
;FNALYLLERMRGKTIMFVGDSLNRGQWESMTCLVHSVLPQSRISFTSGDPISTLKALDYGVSVSFYRAPYLVDMESRVVQGQKKVVLRLDSIATNGRAWKGVDVLIFNSGHWWTHTGALQGWDYMQEGNRFYKDMDRTVAYEKGMSTWANWIDSNIDTRRTTLFFRSYSPSHT
;
A
#
# COMPACT_ATOMS: atom_id res chain seq x y z
N PHE A 1 -20.35 6.70 13.58
CA PHE A 1 -19.06 5.99 13.78
C PHE A 1 -18.61 6.19 15.21
N ASN A 2 -18.11 5.16 15.92
CA ASN A 2 -17.61 5.26 17.30
C ASN A 2 -16.15 4.78 17.33
N ALA A 3 -15.22 5.71 17.54
CA ALA A 3 -13.78 5.43 17.51
C ALA A 3 -13.31 4.56 18.68
N LEU A 4 -13.87 4.74 19.89
CA LEU A 4 -13.53 3.93 21.06
C LEU A 4 -13.94 2.47 20.87
N TYR A 5 -15.12 2.24 20.28
CA TYR A 5 -15.58 0.89 19.94
C TYR A 5 -14.65 0.21 18.94
N LEU A 6 -14.19 0.94 17.91
CA LEU A 6 -13.21 0.43 16.95
C LEU A 6 -11.90 0.05 17.66
N LEU A 7 -11.36 0.94 18.50
CA LEU A 7 -10.11 0.72 19.22
C LEU A 7 -10.19 -0.50 20.15
N GLU A 8 -11.31 -0.71 20.85
CA GLU A 8 -11.51 -1.92 21.66
C GLU A 8 -11.56 -3.19 20.82
N ARG A 9 -12.29 -3.18 19.70
CA ARG A 9 -12.32 -4.34 18.79
C ARG A 9 -10.96 -4.65 18.15
N MET A 10 -10.12 -3.63 18.01
CA MET A 10 -8.80 -3.71 17.40
C MET A 10 -7.67 -3.76 18.42
N ARG A 11 -7.97 -3.96 19.70
CA ARG A 11 -6.96 -4.01 20.77
C ARG A 11 -5.86 -5.01 20.43
N GLY A 12 -4.62 -4.53 20.45
CA GLY A 12 -3.42 -5.30 20.11
C GLY A 12 -3.22 -5.61 18.62
N LYS A 13 -4.05 -5.07 17.72
CA LYS A 13 -4.04 -5.38 16.28
C LYS A 13 -3.45 -4.27 15.43
N THR A 14 -3.07 -4.63 14.21
CA THR A 14 -2.57 -3.71 13.18
C THR A 14 -3.54 -3.61 12.01
N ILE A 15 -3.89 -2.38 11.65
CA ILE A 15 -4.60 -2.01 10.42
C ILE A 15 -3.57 -1.38 9.49
N MET A 16 -3.47 -1.86 8.24
CA MET A 16 -2.57 -1.28 7.24
C MET A 16 -3.32 -0.96 5.96
N PHE A 17 -3.28 0.31 5.58
CA PHE A 17 -3.64 0.80 4.26
C PHE A 17 -2.43 0.67 3.35
N VAL A 18 -2.59 0.00 2.21
CA VAL A 18 -1.52 -0.24 1.24
C VAL A 18 -1.94 0.28 -0.10
N GLY A 19 -1.11 1.07 -0.77
CA GLY A 19 -1.40 1.50 -2.12
C GLY A 19 -0.93 2.91 -2.44
N ASP A 20 -1.79 3.65 -3.14
CA ASP A 20 -1.50 4.99 -3.65
C ASP A 20 -1.99 6.11 -2.71
N SER A 21 -1.97 7.35 -3.22
CA SER A 21 -2.39 8.54 -2.48
C SER A 21 -3.81 8.50 -1.96
N LEU A 22 -4.71 7.73 -2.58
CA LEU A 22 -6.08 7.61 -2.11
C LEU A 22 -6.18 6.80 -0.83
N ASN A 23 -5.39 5.74 -0.68
CA ASN A 23 -5.30 5.02 0.59
C ASN A 23 -4.53 5.80 1.64
N ARG A 24 -3.57 6.66 1.25
CA ARG A 24 -2.98 7.63 2.17
C ARG A 24 -4.04 8.55 2.77
N GLY A 25 -4.94 9.10 1.96
CA GLY A 25 -6.04 9.95 2.45
C GLY A 25 -7.03 9.19 3.35
N GLN A 26 -7.31 7.92 3.07
CA GLN A 26 -8.14 7.09 3.95
C GLN A 26 -7.46 6.80 5.29
N TRP A 27 -6.16 6.52 5.26
CA TRP A 27 -5.35 6.39 6.46
C TRP A 27 -5.35 7.68 7.28
N GLU A 28 -5.10 8.84 6.65
CA GLU A 28 -5.16 10.15 7.31
C GLU A 28 -6.53 10.37 7.97
N SER A 29 -7.63 10.09 7.26
CA SER A 29 -8.99 10.16 7.82
C SER A 29 -9.17 9.25 9.04
N MET A 30 -8.73 7.99 8.98
CA MET A 30 -8.77 7.06 10.11
C MET A 30 -7.93 7.55 11.29
N THR A 31 -6.74 8.10 11.03
CA THR A 31 -5.89 8.65 12.09
C THR A 31 -6.55 9.84 12.79
N CYS A 32 -7.23 10.74 12.07
CA CYS A 32 -8.00 11.84 12.66
C CYS A 32 -9.16 11.32 13.52
N LEU A 33 -9.87 10.28 13.06
CA LEU A 33 -10.95 9.65 13.82
C LEU A 33 -10.45 9.04 15.14
N VAL A 34 -9.29 8.38 15.13
CA VAL A 34 -8.64 7.87 16.36
C VAL A 34 -8.16 9.01 17.26
N HIS A 35 -7.55 10.04 16.66
CA HIS A 35 -7.06 11.22 17.39
C HIS A 35 -8.19 11.98 18.09
N SER A 36 -9.39 12.01 17.52
CA SER A 36 -10.55 12.70 18.09
C SER A 36 -11.01 12.19 19.48
N VAL A 37 -10.61 10.97 19.87
CA VAL A 37 -11.02 10.35 21.15
C VAL A 37 -9.85 10.05 22.08
N LEU A 38 -8.61 10.33 21.68
CA LEU A 38 -7.41 10.09 22.49
C LEU A 38 -6.58 11.36 22.62
N PRO A 39 -6.07 11.68 23.83
CA PRO A 39 -5.15 12.80 23.98
C PRO A 39 -3.80 12.50 23.30
N GLN A 40 -3.10 13.56 22.87
CA GLN A 40 -1.82 13.46 22.14
C GLN A 40 -0.77 12.62 22.88
N SER A 41 -0.75 12.64 24.22
CA SER A 41 0.20 11.87 25.04
C SER A 41 -0.02 10.35 24.98
N ARG A 42 -1.18 9.90 24.47
CA ARG A 42 -1.53 8.48 24.30
C ARG A 42 -1.40 8.00 22.85
N ILE A 43 -0.81 8.82 22.00
CA ILE A 43 -0.58 8.54 20.59
C ILE A 43 0.92 8.64 20.30
N SER A 44 1.43 7.66 19.56
CA SER A 44 2.76 7.75 18.93
C SER A 44 2.58 7.81 17.42
N PHE A 45 3.31 8.71 16.76
CA PHE A 45 3.29 8.85 15.32
C PHE A 45 4.70 8.70 14.76
N THR A 46 4.84 7.86 13.75
CA THR A 46 6.08 7.68 13.00
C THR A 46 5.77 7.88 11.53
N SER A 47 6.48 8.82 10.90
CA SER A 47 6.35 9.07 9.46
C SER A 47 7.59 8.58 8.74
N GLY A 48 7.40 7.90 7.61
CA GLY A 48 8.49 7.38 6.81
C GLY A 48 8.05 6.96 5.41
N ASP A 49 9.03 6.68 4.56
CA ASP A 49 8.83 6.05 3.25
C ASP A 49 9.55 4.70 3.29
N PRO A 50 8.85 3.57 3.04
CA PRO A 50 7.49 3.48 2.50
C PRO A 50 6.37 3.47 3.55
N ILE A 51 6.65 3.50 4.86
CA ILE A 51 5.63 3.29 5.91
C ILE A 51 5.52 4.44 6.91
N SER A 52 4.29 4.87 7.15
CA SER A 52 3.90 5.76 8.25
C SER A 52 2.90 5.05 9.16
N THR A 53 2.97 5.28 10.47
CA THR A 53 2.16 4.59 11.48
C THR A 53 1.73 5.53 12.59
N LEU A 54 0.44 5.50 12.93
CA LEU A 54 -0.11 5.99 14.19
C LEU A 54 -0.34 4.81 15.12
N LYS A 55 0.10 4.92 16.37
CA LYS A 55 -0.14 3.92 17.42
C LYS A 55 -0.94 4.52 18.57
N ALA A 56 -2.10 3.95 18.85
CA ALA A 56 -2.91 4.24 20.04
C ALA A 56 -2.39 3.40 21.21
N LEU A 57 -1.63 4.03 22.12
CA LEU A 57 -0.80 3.33 23.10
C LEU A 57 -1.62 2.50 24.09
N ASP A 58 -2.73 3.04 24.60
CA ASP A 58 -3.58 2.37 25.61
C ASP A 58 -4.32 1.13 25.06
N TYR A 59 -4.41 1.01 23.74
CA TYR A 59 -5.08 -0.08 23.05
C TYR A 59 -4.09 -1.02 22.37
N GLY A 60 -2.82 -0.61 22.23
CA GLY A 60 -1.85 -1.34 21.42
C GLY A 60 -2.24 -1.43 19.93
N VAL A 61 -3.12 -0.55 19.45
CA VAL A 61 -3.59 -0.54 18.06
C VAL A 61 -2.61 0.25 17.20
N SER A 62 -2.19 -0.31 16.08
CA SER A 62 -1.43 0.39 15.05
C SER A 62 -2.28 0.61 13.80
N VAL A 63 -2.27 1.84 13.28
CA VAL A 63 -2.91 2.22 12.01
C VAL A 63 -1.83 2.77 11.08
N SER A 64 -1.50 2.01 10.04
CA SER A 64 -0.36 2.28 9.16
C SER A 64 -0.79 2.57 7.73
N PHE A 65 0.00 3.37 7.03
CA PHE A 65 -0.01 3.51 5.58
C PHE A 65 1.31 3.01 5.02
N TYR A 66 1.24 2.07 4.07
CA TYR A 66 2.37 1.56 3.31
C TYR A 66 2.24 1.98 1.85
N ARG A 67 3.16 2.82 1.38
CA ARG A 67 3.17 3.34 0.02
C ARG A 67 3.66 2.28 -0.96
N ALA A 68 2.72 1.72 -1.72
CA ALA A 68 2.98 0.78 -2.80
C ALA A 68 1.97 1.04 -3.94
N PRO A 69 2.09 2.17 -4.67
CA PRO A 69 1.07 2.63 -5.60
C PRO A 69 0.71 1.61 -6.70
N TYR A 70 1.69 0.80 -7.10
CA TYR A 70 1.53 -0.28 -8.10
C TYR A 70 1.41 -1.67 -7.46
N LEU A 71 1.45 -1.77 -6.12
CA LEU A 71 1.52 -3.00 -5.30
C LEU A 71 2.77 -3.86 -5.53
N VAL A 72 3.12 -4.10 -6.79
CA VAL A 72 4.34 -4.77 -7.20
C VAL A 72 5.60 -3.99 -6.84
N ASP A 73 6.71 -4.70 -6.82
CA ASP A 73 8.01 -4.19 -6.43
C ASP A 73 8.53 -3.18 -7.47
N MET A 74 9.20 -2.15 -6.96
CA MET A 74 10.00 -1.23 -7.75
C MET A 74 11.45 -1.29 -7.30
N GLU A 75 12.36 -1.38 -8.25
CA GLU A 75 13.79 -1.45 -7.98
C GLU A 75 14.53 -0.32 -8.67
N SER A 76 15.49 0.29 -7.96
CA SER A 76 16.43 1.22 -8.59
C SER A 76 17.67 0.45 -9.08
N ARG A 77 18.04 0.65 -10.34
CA ARG A 77 19.25 0.10 -10.96
C ARG A 77 20.09 1.21 -11.55
N VAL A 78 21.42 1.06 -11.54
CA VAL A 78 22.32 2.00 -12.22
C VAL A 78 22.66 1.44 -13.59
N VAL A 79 22.30 2.18 -14.64
CA VAL A 79 22.58 1.84 -16.04
C VAL A 79 23.35 2.99 -16.64
N GLN A 80 24.59 2.73 -17.11
CA GLN A 80 25.46 3.75 -17.70
C GLN A 80 25.62 5.00 -16.80
N GLY A 81 25.77 4.80 -15.49
CA GLY A 81 25.93 5.88 -14.51
C GLY A 81 24.64 6.62 -14.15
N GLN A 82 23.49 6.27 -14.74
CA GLN A 82 22.19 6.87 -14.41
C GLN A 82 21.34 5.92 -13.57
N LYS A 83 20.70 6.46 -12.52
CA LYS A 83 19.68 5.72 -11.76
C LYS A 83 18.42 5.57 -12.61
N LYS A 84 17.97 4.33 -12.77
CA LYS A 84 16.74 3.94 -13.47
C LYS A 84 15.85 3.16 -12.52
N VAL A 85 14.56 3.46 -12.50
CA VAL A 85 13.55 2.76 -11.72
C VAL A 85 12.87 1.72 -12.61
N VAL A 86 12.82 0.48 -12.14
CA VAL A 86 12.19 -0.64 -12.84
C VAL A 86 10.96 -1.08 -12.05
N LEU A 87 9.80 -1.04 -12.69
CA LEU A 87 8.55 -1.60 -12.17
C LEU A 87 8.49 -3.09 -12.52
N ARG A 88 8.51 -3.97 -11.52
CA ARG A 88 8.54 -5.43 -11.73
C ARG A 88 7.14 -6.00 -11.64
N LEU A 89 6.49 -6.23 -12.79
CA LEU A 89 5.09 -6.63 -12.86
C LEU A 89 4.80 -8.01 -12.25
N ASP A 90 5.84 -8.83 -12.05
CA ASP A 90 5.80 -10.21 -11.58
C ASP A 90 6.42 -10.41 -10.18
N SER A 91 6.69 -9.33 -9.43
CA SER A 91 7.31 -9.42 -8.10
C SER A 91 6.59 -8.58 -7.05
N ILE A 92 6.33 -9.18 -5.88
CA ILE A 92 5.86 -8.51 -4.64
C ILE A 92 6.74 -8.90 -3.45
N ALA A 93 7.84 -9.61 -3.70
CA ALA A 93 8.69 -10.16 -2.64
C ALA A 93 9.21 -9.10 -1.66
N THR A 94 9.48 -7.88 -2.12
CA THR A 94 9.98 -6.81 -1.25
C THR A 94 8.87 -6.14 -0.47
N ASN A 95 7.83 -5.66 -1.16
CA ASN A 95 6.70 -4.98 -0.52
C ASN A 95 5.93 -5.93 0.42
N GLY A 96 5.67 -7.16 -0.04
CA GLY A 96 4.87 -8.17 0.65
C GLY A 96 5.43 -8.57 2.02
N ARG A 97 6.73 -8.41 2.28
CA ARG A 97 7.32 -8.66 3.61
C ARG A 97 6.65 -7.83 4.70
N ALA A 98 6.27 -6.59 4.39
CA ALA A 98 5.65 -5.68 5.35
C ALA A 98 4.17 -6.00 5.62
N TRP A 99 3.51 -6.72 4.71
CA TRP A 99 2.07 -6.97 4.79
C TRP A 99 1.74 -8.25 5.56
N LYS A 100 2.71 -9.16 5.71
CA LYS A 100 2.54 -10.39 6.48
C LYS A 100 2.32 -10.08 7.96
N GLY A 101 1.38 -10.81 8.57
CA GLY A 101 1.08 -10.67 10.01
C GLY A 101 0.21 -9.46 10.37
N VAL A 102 -0.23 -8.67 9.39
CA VAL A 102 -1.20 -7.60 9.60
C VAL A 102 -2.60 -8.18 9.79
N ASP A 103 -3.37 -7.69 10.75
CA ASP A 103 -4.71 -8.19 11.06
C ASP A 103 -5.78 -7.68 10.08
N VAL A 104 -5.65 -6.44 9.60
CA VAL A 104 -6.55 -5.86 8.60
C VAL A 104 -5.74 -5.16 7.51
N LEU A 105 -5.83 -5.69 6.28
CA LEU A 105 -5.19 -5.12 5.11
C LEU A 105 -6.24 -4.44 4.22
N ILE A 106 -6.02 -3.16 3.90
CA ILE A 106 -6.84 -2.39 2.97
C ILE A 106 -5.97 -2.00 1.79
N PHE A 107 -6.14 -2.65 0.66
CA PHE A 107 -5.39 -2.38 -0.57
C PHE A 107 -6.13 -1.40 -1.48
N ASN A 108 -5.39 -0.65 -2.29
CA ASN A 108 -5.92 0.01 -3.49
C ASN A 108 -4.80 0.14 -4.53
N SER A 109 -5.18 0.21 -5.80
CA SER A 109 -4.26 0.53 -6.88
C SER A 109 -5.04 0.91 -8.14
N GLY A 110 -4.59 1.93 -8.87
CA GLY A 110 -5.25 2.34 -10.12
C GLY A 110 -4.71 3.62 -10.74
N HIS A 111 -4.82 4.76 -10.04
CA HIS A 111 -4.53 6.07 -10.64
C HIS A 111 -3.10 6.21 -11.16
N TRP A 112 -2.14 5.62 -10.47
CA TRP A 112 -0.73 5.76 -10.82
C TRP A 112 -0.35 4.98 -12.09
N TRP A 113 -1.13 3.96 -12.46
CA TRP A 113 -0.87 3.16 -13.67
C TRP A 113 -1.07 3.96 -14.96
N THR A 114 -1.88 5.03 -14.92
CA THR A 114 -2.15 5.89 -16.07
C THR A 114 -1.25 7.11 -16.12
N HIS A 115 -0.34 7.29 -15.17
CA HIS A 115 0.58 8.43 -15.18
C HIS A 115 1.59 8.33 -16.34
N THR A 116 1.82 9.45 -17.00
CA THR A 116 2.79 9.61 -18.08
C THR A 116 3.67 10.84 -17.83
N GLY A 117 4.77 10.97 -18.60
CA GLY A 117 5.68 12.11 -18.49
C GLY A 117 6.29 12.23 -17.08
N ALA A 118 6.27 13.45 -16.52
CA ALA A 118 6.87 13.73 -15.20
C ALA A 118 6.19 13.01 -14.03
N LEU A 119 4.95 12.53 -14.19
CA LEU A 119 4.22 11.79 -13.15
C LEU A 119 4.48 10.28 -13.19
N GLN A 120 5.13 9.79 -14.24
CA GLN A 120 5.45 8.38 -14.38
C GLN A 120 6.53 7.97 -13.36
N GLY A 121 6.22 6.97 -12.54
CA GLY A 121 7.08 6.56 -11.42
C GLY A 121 8.22 5.61 -11.78
N TRP A 122 8.37 5.22 -13.05
CA TRP A 122 9.32 4.19 -13.50
C TRP A 122 9.91 4.55 -14.87
N ASP A 123 11.13 4.08 -15.12
CA ASP A 123 11.83 4.19 -16.42
C ASP A 123 11.58 2.98 -17.32
N TYR A 124 11.47 1.78 -16.72
CA TYR A 124 11.18 0.53 -17.41
C TYR A 124 10.17 -0.32 -16.65
N MET A 125 9.42 -1.14 -17.37
CA MET A 125 8.67 -2.27 -16.82
C MET A 125 9.41 -3.57 -17.09
N GLN A 126 9.34 -4.52 -16.16
CA GLN A 126 9.97 -5.83 -16.27
C GLN A 126 8.95 -6.95 -16.04
N GLU A 127 9.02 -7.99 -16.86
CA GLU A 127 8.34 -9.28 -16.67
C GLU A 127 9.32 -10.40 -17.00
N GLY A 128 9.62 -11.26 -16.02
CA GLY A 128 10.69 -12.25 -16.10
C GLY A 128 12.01 -11.58 -16.47
N ASN A 129 12.58 -11.99 -17.61
CA ASN A 129 13.83 -11.43 -18.14
C ASN A 129 13.61 -10.36 -19.22
N ARG A 130 12.36 -9.96 -19.50
CA ARG A 130 12.04 -8.97 -20.55
C ARG A 130 11.88 -7.59 -19.95
N PHE A 131 12.48 -6.59 -20.60
CA PHE A 131 12.36 -5.18 -20.26
C PHE A 131 11.59 -4.44 -21.33
N TYR A 132 10.67 -3.59 -20.88
CA TYR A 132 9.86 -2.74 -21.72
C TYR A 132 10.09 -1.30 -21.31
N LYS A 133 10.39 -0.44 -22.29
CA LYS A 133 10.44 1.02 -22.03
C LYS A 133 9.04 1.55 -21.73
N ASP A 134 8.02 0.92 -22.29
CA ASP A 134 6.62 1.18 -21.97
C ASP A 134 5.75 -0.03 -22.36
N MET A 135 4.54 -0.10 -21.83
CA MET A 135 3.52 -1.12 -22.11
C MET A 135 2.13 -0.47 -22.06
N ASP A 136 1.17 -1.07 -22.76
CA ASP A 136 -0.25 -0.74 -22.56
C ASP A 136 -0.61 -0.76 -21.06
N ARG A 137 -1.29 0.30 -20.59
CA ARG A 137 -1.55 0.51 -19.16
C ARG A 137 -2.50 -0.52 -18.58
N THR A 138 -3.46 -0.98 -19.38
CA THR A 138 -4.43 -2.01 -18.98
C THR A 138 -3.71 -3.35 -18.85
N VAL A 139 -2.85 -3.69 -19.80
CA VAL A 139 -2.04 -4.92 -19.76
C VAL A 139 -1.08 -4.91 -18.57
N ALA A 140 -0.40 -3.79 -18.31
CA ALA A 140 0.50 -3.65 -17.16
C ALA A 140 -0.27 -3.79 -15.84
N TYR A 141 -1.43 -3.14 -15.72
CA TYR A 141 -2.31 -3.23 -14.56
C TYR A 141 -2.77 -4.66 -14.32
N GLU A 142 -3.27 -5.34 -15.34
CA GLU A 142 -3.74 -6.72 -15.26
C GLU A 142 -2.63 -7.67 -14.78
N LYS A 143 -1.41 -7.53 -15.32
CA LYS A 143 -0.25 -8.31 -14.88
C LYS A 143 0.09 -8.07 -13.41
N GLY A 144 0.20 -6.81 -13.01
CA GLY A 144 0.53 -6.46 -11.62
C GLY A 144 -0.54 -6.91 -10.62
N MET A 145 -1.82 -6.75 -10.98
CA MET A 145 -2.95 -7.19 -10.16
C MET A 145 -3.04 -8.72 -10.07
N SER A 146 -2.72 -9.45 -11.14
CA SER A 146 -2.62 -10.92 -11.12
C SER A 146 -1.51 -11.39 -10.18
N THR A 147 -0.34 -10.75 -10.23
CA THR A 147 0.77 -11.01 -9.30
C THR A 147 0.37 -10.75 -7.85
N TRP A 148 -0.34 -9.65 -7.59
CA TRP A 148 -0.88 -9.34 -6.26
C TRP A 148 -1.87 -10.38 -5.76
N ALA A 149 -2.85 -10.77 -6.57
CA ALA A 149 -3.84 -11.77 -6.20
C ALA A 149 -3.16 -13.12 -5.85
N ASN A 150 -2.26 -13.59 -6.71
CA ASN A 150 -1.50 -14.83 -6.48
C ASN A 150 -0.66 -14.76 -5.20
N TRP A 151 -0.06 -13.59 -4.91
CA TRP A 151 0.71 -13.39 -3.69
C TRP A 151 -0.19 -13.45 -2.45
N ILE A 152 -1.37 -12.82 -2.48
CA ILE A 152 -2.35 -12.88 -1.38
C ILE A 152 -2.73 -14.33 -1.10
N ASP A 153 -3.16 -15.07 -2.12
CA ASP A 153 -3.60 -16.47 -1.98
C ASP A 153 -2.51 -17.37 -1.39
N SER A 154 -1.25 -17.08 -1.71
CA SER A 154 -0.11 -17.87 -1.26
C SER A 154 0.46 -17.47 0.11
N ASN A 155 0.17 -16.25 0.60
CA ASN A 155 0.89 -15.67 1.75
C ASN A 155 -0.01 -15.18 2.89
N ILE A 156 -1.31 -15.00 2.66
CA ILE A 156 -2.24 -14.44 3.64
C ILE A 156 -3.27 -15.49 4.04
N ASP A 157 -3.31 -15.83 5.33
CA ASP A 157 -4.38 -16.65 5.89
C ASP A 157 -5.59 -15.77 6.22
N THR A 158 -6.62 -15.83 5.36
CA THR A 158 -7.85 -15.03 5.50
C THR A 158 -8.71 -15.41 6.71
N ARG A 159 -8.40 -16.50 7.42
CA ARG A 159 -9.00 -16.81 8.72
C ARG A 159 -8.44 -15.93 9.84
N ARG A 160 -7.25 -15.36 9.64
CA ARG A 160 -6.55 -14.51 10.62
C ARG A 160 -6.54 -13.04 10.20
N THR A 161 -6.37 -12.79 8.90
CA THR A 161 -6.30 -11.44 8.34
C THR A 161 -7.58 -11.11 7.58
N THR A 162 -8.20 -9.98 7.91
CA THR A 162 -9.31 -9.43 7.11
C THR A 162 -8.73 -8.62 5.94
N LEU A 163 -9.18 -8.92 4.72
CA LEU A 163 -8.70 -8.29 3.50
C LEU A 163 -9.80 -7.42 2.86
N PHE A 164 -9.44 -6.20 2.48
CA PHE A 164 -10.26 -5.32 1.65
C PHE A 164 -9.45 -4.86 0.44
N PHE A 165 -10.14 -4.69 -0.69
CA PHE A 165 -9.62 -3.98 -1.84
C PHE A 165 -10.56 -2.83 -2.20
N ARG A 166 -10.06 -1.60 -2.15
CA ARG A 166 -10.81 -0.42 -2.57
C ARG A 166 -10.73 -0.31 -4.08
N SER A 167 -11.90 -0.24 -4.72
CA SER A 167 -12.02 -0.01 -6.16
C SER A 167 -11.49 1.36 -6.59
N TYR A 168 -11.35 1.53 -7.90
CA TYR A 168 -10.92 2.78 -8.52
C TYR A 168 -11.82 3.96 -8.10
N SER A 169 -11.23 5.10 -7.77
CA SER A 169 -11.99 6.32 -7.44
C SER A 169 -12.18 7.13 -8.73
N PRO A 170 -13.38 7.62 -9.06
CA PRO A 170 -13.56 8.44 -10.25
C PRO A 170 -12.76 9.75 -10.15
N SER A 171 -12.21 10.18 -11.28
CA SER A 171 -11.64 11.52 -11.45
C SER A 171 -12.71 12.43 -12.03
N HIS A 172 -12.88 13.62 -11.44
CA HIS A 172 -13.76 14.66 -11.97
C HIS A 172 -12.89 15.78 -12.52
N THR A 173 -12.61 15.71 -13.83
CA THR A 173 -11.85 16.70 -14.59
C THR A 173 -12.75 17.52 -15.48
#